data_AF-A0A6P5D0Q5-F1
#
_entry.id   AF-A0A6P5D0Q5-F1
#
_cell.length_a   1.000
_cell.length_b   1.000
_cell.length_c   1.000
_cell.angle_alpha   90.00
_cell.angle_beta   90.00
_cell.angle_gamma   90.00
#
_symmetry.space_group_name_H-M   'P 1'
#
loop_
_entity.id
_entity.type
_entity.pdbx_description
1 polymer ?
#
loop_
_entity_poly.entity_id
_entity_poly.type
_entity_poly.pdbx_seq_one_letter_code
_entity_poly.pdbx_strand_id
1 'polypeptide(L)'
;MQPLWLCWALWALPLAGPGVALMEEWILDSLLQQLHLSKVPIVDKATVEGLVIPAHVRTQYVALLQRGHGARSRGKRFSQNFRAQGNCDPKAPVTKGTRCCRQEMYIDLQGMKWAENWVLEPPGFLAYECVGTCQQPPESLTFKWPFLGPRQCIASETTSLPMIVSIQEGGRLQPHVVSLPNMRVQTCSCASDGALVPRKLEP
;
A
#
# COMPACT_ATOMS: atom_id res chain seq x y z
N MET A 1 21.16 -44.90 24.41
CA MET A 1 21.79 -44.11 23.34
C MET A 1 20.80 -44.03 22.19
N GLN A 2 20.67 -42.82 21.63
CA GLN A 2 19.67 -42.30 20.69
C GLN A 2 18.22 -42.13 21.21
N PRO A 3 17.52 -41.04 20.84
CA PRO A 3 17.89 -40.02 19.85
C PRO A 3 17.85 -38.57 20.39
N LEU A 4 18.98 -37.87 20.27
CA LEU A 4 19.10 -36.39 20.20
C LEU A 4 18.54 -35.84 18.87
N TRP A 5 17.50 -36.48 18.34
CA TRP A 5 17.04 -36.33 16.95
C TRP A 5 15.67 -35.63 16.86
N LEU A 6 15.36 -34.77 17.84
CA LEU A 6 14.16 -33.92 17.82
C LEU A 6 14.47 -32.42 17.73
N CYS A 7 15.75 -32.00 17.83
CA CYS A 7 16.12 -30.58 17.77
C CYS A 7 16.35 -30.02 16.35
N TRP A 8 16.31 -30.85 15.30
CA TRP A 8 16.65 -30.43 13.93
C TRP A 8 15.43 -30.06 13.07
N ALA A 9 14.21 -30.09 13.63
CA ALA A 9 12.98 -29.78 12.89
C ALA A 9 12.47 -28.33 13.04
N LEU A 10 13.13 -27.49 13.86
CA LEU A 10 12.68 -26.12 14.16
C LEU A 10 13.37 -25.02 13.34
N TRP A 11 14.26 -25.38 12.41
CA TRP A 11 15.04 -24.42 11.59
C TRP A 11 14.51 -24.21 10.16
N ALA A 12 13.31 -24.70 9.86
CA ALA A 12 12.69 -24.55 8.53
C ALA A 12 11.39 -23.74 8.56
N LEU A 13 11.28 -22.76 9.47
CA LEU A 13 10.26 -21.72 9.33
C LEU A 13 10.76 -20.73 8.28
N PRO A 14 10.09 -20.61 7.12
CA PRO A 14 10.46 -19.63 6.13
C PRO A 14 10.27 -18.24 6.75
N LEU A 15 11.34 -17.44 6.71
CA LEU A 15 11.34 -15.99 6.94
C LEU A 15 10.57 -15.25 5.82
N ALA A 16 9.39 -15.74 5.46
CA ALA A 16 8.43 -14.96 4.70
C ALA A 16 7.83 -13.96 5.69
N GLY A 17 8.31 -12.71 5.63
CA GLY A 17 7.85 -11.65 6.50
C GLY A 17 6.31 -11.53 6.43
N PRO A 18 5.61 -11.38 7.57
CA PRO A 18 4.14 -11.38 7.61
C PRO A 18 3.49 -10.24 6.82
N GLY A 19 4.25 -9.21 6.42
CA GLY A 19 3.70 -8.00 5.80
C GLY A 19 3.10 -8.20 4.40
N VAL A 20 3.63 -9.10 3.57
CA VAL A 20 3.16 -9.24 2.17
C VAL A 20 1.87 -10.06 2.09
N ALA A 21 1.76 -11.14 2.87
CA ALA A 21 0.56 -11.98 2.93
C ALA A 21 -0.66 -11.19 3.45
N LEU A 22 -0.45 -10.33 4.45
CA LEU A 22 -1.50 -9.46 5.01
C LEU A 22 -2.01 -8.43 3.99
N MET A 23 -1.16 -7.94 3.08
CA MET A 23 -1.60 -7.05 2.01
C MET A 23 -2.38 -7.78 0.92
N GLU A 24 -2.00 -9.02 0.58
CA GLU A 24 -2.71 -9.83 -0.40
C GLU A 24 -4.17 -10.07 0.01
N GLU A 25 -4.37 -10.52 1.25
CA GLU A 25 -5.71 -10.78 1.82
C GLU A 25 -6.55 -9.50 1.86
N TRP A 26 -5.97 -8.39 2.30
CA TRP A 26 -6.67 -7.11 2.37
C TRP A 26 -7.13 -6.59 1.00
N ILE A 27 -6.28 -6.72 -0.04
CA ILE A 27 -6.63 -6.30 -1.41
C ILE A 27 -7.80 -7.13 -1.91
N LEU A 28 -7.73 -8.45 -1.75
CA LEU A 28 -8.76 -9.38 -2.18
C LEU A 28 -10.10 -9.08 -1.48
N ASP A 29 -10.08 -8.92 -0.16
CA ASP A 29 -11.28 -8.64 0.63
C ASP A 29 -11.94 -7.31 0.23
N SER A 30 -11.13 -6.26 0.02
CA SER A 30 -11.63 -4.96 -0.45
C SER A 30 -12.29 -5.08 -1.83
N LEU A 31 -11.72 -5.87 -2.74
CA LEU A 31 -12.29 -6.07 -4.08
C LEU A 31 -13.61 -6.83 -4.03
N LEU A 32 -13.65 -7.94 -3.29
CA LEU A 32 -14.85 -8.75 -3.11
C LEU A 32 -15.98 -7.92 -2.50
N GLN A 33 -15.67 -7.11 -1.48
CA GLN A 33 -16.64 -6.23 -0.84
C GLN A 33 -17.15 -5.15 -1.81
N GLN A 34 -16.28 -4.47 -2.56
CA GLN A 34 -16.70 -3.42 -3.50
C GLN A 34 -17.55 -3.95 -4.66
N LEU A 35 -17.24 -5.14 -5.15
CA LEU A 35 -17.96 -5.80 -6.24
C LEU A 35 -19.17 -6.60 -5.77
N HIS A 36 -19.42 -6.66 -4.45
CA HIS A 36 -20.47 -7.48 -3.85
C HIS A 36 -20.37 -8.96 -4.23
N LEU A 37 -19.15 -9.46 -4.36
CA LEU A 37 -18.85 -10.85 -4.68
C LEU A 37 -18.52 -11.61 -3.40
N SER A 38 -19.07 -12.82 -3.25
CA SER A 38 -18.77 -13.70 -2.12
C SER A 38 -17.52 -14.57 -2.34
N LYS A 39 -17.11 -14.75 -3.60
CA LYS A 39 -15.95 -15.55 -4.01
C LYS A 39 -15.32 -14.95 -5.27
N VAL A 40 -14.03 -15.26 -5.47
CA VAL A 40 -13.29 -14.91 -6.69
C VAL A 40 -13.94 -15.60 -7.90
N PRO A 41 -14.25 -14.85 -8.97
CA PRO A 41 -14.79 -15.44 -10.19
C PRO A 41 -13.71 -16.26 -10.90
N ILE A 42 -14.05 -17.47 -11.34
CA ILE A 42 -13.16 -18.30 -12.15
C ILE A 42 -13.25 -17.77 -13.58
N VAL A 43 -12.15 -17.23 -14.10
CA VAL A 43 -12.06 -16.72 -15.46
C VAL A 43 -10.98 -17.50 -16.20
N ASP A 44 -11.37 -18.15 -17.30
CA ASP A 44 -10.42 -18.91 -18.13
C ASP A 44 -9.48 -17.98 -18.89
N LYS A 45 -8.19 -18.30 -18.88
CA LYS A 45 -7.12 -17.54 -19.56
C LYS A 45 -7.42 -17.25 -21.04
N ALA A 46 -7.94 -18.22 -21.78
CA ALA A 46 -8.28 -18.06 -23.20
C ALA A 46 -9.38 -17.02 -23.44
N THR A 47 -10.29 -16.85 -22.49
CA THR A 47 -11.38 -15.85 -22.55
C THR A 47 -10.85 -14.44 -22.27
N VAL A 48 -9.82 -14.33 -21.42
CA VAL A 48 -9.16 -13.06 -21.09
C VAL A 48 -8.31 -12.55 -22.24
N GLU A 49 -7.55 -13.42 -22.90
CA GLU A 49 -6.66 -13.05 -24.01
C GLU A 49 -7.43 -12.47 -25.22
N GLY A 50 -8.69 -12.87 -25.40
CA GLY A 50 -9.59 -12.29 -26.40
C GLY A 50 -10.40 -11.08 -25.93
N LEU A 51 -10.29 -10.69 -24.65
CA LEU A 51 -11.09 -9.62 -24.07
C LEU A 51 -10.51 -8.25 -24.43
N VAL A 52 -11.25 -7.48 -25.23
CA VAL A 52 -10.90 -6.09 -25.53
C VAL A 52 -11.50 -5.18 -24.47
N ILE A 53 -10.65 -4.45 -23.73
CA ILE A 53 -11.10 -3.43 -22.78
C ILE A 53 -11.81 -2.29 -23.54
N PRO A 54 -13.09 -2.01 -23.28
CA PRO A 54 -13.81 -0.93 -23.96
C PRO A 54 -13.17 0.44 -23.74
N ALA A 55 -13.29 1.33 -24.74
CA ALA A 55 -12.70 2.67 -24.68
C ALA A 55 -13.18 3.51 -23.49
N HIS A 56 -14.45 3.39 -23.10
CA HIS A 56 -15.01 4.10 -21.95
C HIS A 56 -14.39 3.66 -20.63
N VAL A 57 -14.20 2.35 -20.42
CA VAL A 57 -13.52 1.76 -19.26
C VAL A 57 -12.08 2.27 -19.19
N ARG A 58 -11.37 2.24 -20.32
CA ARG A 58 -9.99 2.74 -20.40
C ARG A 58 -9.89 4.22 -20.08
N THR A 59 -10.85 5.02 -20.57
CA THR A 59 -10.88 6.47 -20.33
C THR A 59 -11.13 6.77 -18.85
N GLN A 60 -12.06 6.06 -18.21
CA GLN A 60 -12.32 6.17 -16.78
C GLN A 60 -11.08 5.79 -15.94
N TYR A 61 -10.42 4.68 -16.30
CA TYR A 61 -9.19 4.23 -15.65
C TYR A 61 -8.08 5.29 -15.72
N VAL A 62 -7.81 5.84 -16.91
CA VAL A 62 -6.79 6.88 -17.10
C VAL A 62 -7.13 8.16 -16.33
N ALA A 63 -8.40 8.56 -16.29
CA ALA A 63 -8.83 9.73 -15.52
C ALA A 63 -8.57 9.55 -14.00
N LEU A 64 -8.82 8.35 -13.46
CA LEU A 64 -8.52 8.04 -12.05
C LEU A 64 -7.01 8.06 -11.77
N LEU A 65 -6.19 7.51 -12.67
CA LEU A 65 -4.74 7.57 -12.54
C LEU A 65 -4.25 9.03 -12.47
N GLN A 66 -4.68 9.88 -13.40
CA GLN A 66 -4.28 11.28 -13.45
C GLN A 66 -4.63 12.03 -12.16
N ARG A 67 -5.82 11.77 -11.58
CA ARG A 67 -6.24 12.37 -10.30
C ARG A 67 -5.31 11.99 -9.16
N GLY A 68 -4.83 10.75 -9.12
CA GLY A 68 -3.91 10.26 -8.10
C GLY A 68 -2.49 10.84 -8.17
N HIS A 69 -2.09 11.45 -9.31
CA HIS A 69 -0.78 12.07 -9.49
C HIS A 69 -0.75 13.59 -9.19
N GLY A 70 -1.91 14.24 -9.04
CA GLY A 70 -2.05 15.70 -9.07
C GLY A 70 -1.80 16.46 -7.77
N ALA A 71 -1.70 15.80 -6.61
CA ALA A 71 -1.55 16.50 -5.33
C ALA A 71 -0.08 16.67 -4.91
N ARG A 72 0.71 17.45 -5.67
CA ARG A 72 1.96 17.98 -5.13
C ARG A 72 1.60 18.98 -4.03
N SER A 73 1.84 18.63 -2.78
CA SER A 73 1.64 19.55 -1.66
C SER A 73 2.56 20.77 -1.83
N ARG A 74 1.97 21.93 -2.13
CA ARG A 74 2.64 23.23 -1.96
C ARG A 74 3.00 23.34 -0.49
N GLY A 75 4.27 23.08 -0.18
CA GLY A 75 4.74 22.93 1.19
C GLY A 75 4.43 24.16 2.05
N LYS A 76 3.65 23.96 3.11
CA LYS A 76 3.54 24.93 4.21
C LYS A 76 4.89 24.96 4.94
N ARG A 77 5.49 26.14 5.13
CA ARG A 77 6.79 26.33 5.83
C ARG A 77 6.65 25.92 7.30
N PHE A 78 7.06 24.70 7.63
CA PHE A 78 7.37 24.28 8.99
C PHE A 78 8.82 23.83 9.05
N SER A 79 9.48 24.04 10.20
CA SER A 79 10.90 23.81 10.46
C SER A 79 11.43 22.51 9.82
N GLN A 80 12.49 22.61 9.02
CA GLN A 80 13.09 21.53 8.23
C GLN A 80 13.59 20.34 9.08
N ASN A 81 13.84 20.55 10.37
CA ASN A 81 14.43 19.54 11.25
C ASN A 81 13.41 18.50 11.75
N PHE A 82 12.11 18.76 11.62
CA PHE A 82 11.05 17.86 12.11
C PHE A 82 10.20 17.25 10.98
N ARG A 83 10.60 17.45 9.72
CA ARG A 83 9.89 16.93 8.54
C ARG A 83 10.53 15.64 8.06
N ALA A 84 9.70 14.76 7.50
CA ALA A 84 10.18 13.66 6.66
C ALA A 84 11.00 14.20 5.46
N GLN A 85 12.02 13.46 5.05
CA GLN A 85 12.99 13.85 4.03
C GLN A 85 12.44 13.78 2.59
N GLY A 86 11.20 13.32 2.40
CA GLY A 86 10.64 13.04 1.08
C GLY A 86 10.92 11.58 0.70
N ASN A 87 11.46 11.33 -0.48
CA ASN A 87 11.89 9.97 -0.88
C ASN A 87 13.26 9.62 -0.28
N CYS A 88 13.46 8.36 0.09
CA CYS A 88 14.77 7.86 0.52
C CYS A 88 15.77 7.83 -0.65
N ASP A 89 17.06 7.94 -0.36
CA ASP A 89 18.11 7.69 -1.36
C ASP A 89 18.24 6.17 -1.56
N PRO A 90 18.01 5.63 -2.76
CA PRO A 90 18.09 4.19 -3.01
C PRO A 90 19.50 3.61 -2.83
N LYS A 91 20.54 4.45 -2.83
CA LYS A 91 21.94 4.01 -2.67
C LYS A 91 22.40 3.99 -1.21
N ALA A 92 21.65 4.61 -0.30
CA ALA A 92 21.98 4.65 1.11
C ALA A 92 21.15 3.61 1.88
N PRO A 93 21.76 2.75 2.70
CA PRO A 93 21.01 1.79 3.49
C PRO A 93 20.18 2.51 4.56
N VAL A 94 18.92 2.08 4.73
CA VAL A 94 18.06 2.55 5.81
C VAL A 94 18.59 2.00 7.13
N THR A 95 19.32 2.83 7.87
CA THR A 95 19.89 2.51 9.19
C THR A 95 19.18 3.26 10.30
N LYS A 96 19.51 2.95 11.57
CA LYS A 96 18.90 3.50 12.80
C LYS A 96 18.99 5.03 12.97
N GLY A 97 19.64 5.75 12.05
CA GLY A 97 19.70 7.22 12.00
C GLY A 97 19.06 7.87 10.78
N THR A 98 18.42 7.09 9.90
CA THR A 98 17.79 7.60 8.68
C THR A 98 16.57 8.42 9.05
N ARG A 99 16.50 9.68 8.59
CA ARG A 99 15.31 10.51 8.79
C ARG A 99 14.12 9.88 8.07
N CYS A 100 12.94 9.96 8.68
CA CYS A 100 11.68 9.48 8.09
C CYS A 100 11.58 9.82 6.60
N CYS A 101 11.49 8.82 5.73
CA CYS A 101 11.46 8.98 4.28
C CYS A 101 10.58 7.91 3.64
N ARG A 102 10.19 8.15 2.39
CA ARG A 102 9.37 7.27 1.58
C ARG A 102 10.28 6.39 0.72
N GLN A 103 10.23 5.09 0.93
CA GLN A 103 10.96 4.08 0.18
C GLN A 103 10.07 3.46 -0.89
N GLU A 104 10.65 3.11 -2.04
CA GLU A 104 9.92 2.39 -3.10
C GLU A 104 9.66 0.94 -2.67
N MET A 105 8.40 0.53 -2.80
CA MET A 105 7.95 -0.85 -2.60
C MET A 105 7.04 -1.19 -3.77
N TYR A 106 7.43 -2.19 -4.57
CA TYR A 106 6.65 -2.67 -5.70
C TYR A 106 5.80 -3.86 -5.25
N ILE A 107 4.51 -3.81 -5.60
CA ILE A 107 3.57 -4.90 -5.38
C ILE A 107 3.24 -5.50 -6.74
N ASP A 108 3.56 -6.79 -6.89
CA ASP A 108 3.25 -7.58 -8.07
C ASP A 108 1.87 -8.22 -7.91
N LEU A 109 0.89 -7.74 -8.68
CA LEU A 109 -0.47 -8.28 -8.65
C LEU A 109 -0.56 -9.58 -9.47
N GLN A 110 0.21 -9.69 -10.56
CA GLN A 110 0.22 -10.91 -11.38
C GLN A 110 0.87 -12.10 -10.67
N GLY A 111 1.75 -11.85 -9.70
CA GLY A 111 2.29 -12.88 -8.82
C GLY A 111 1.27 -13.48 -7.84
N MET A 112 0.09 -12.87 -7.67
CA MET A 112 -0.96 -13.34 -6.75
C MET A 112 -1.88 -14.34 -7.45
N LYS A 113 -2.07 -15.52 -6.83
CA LYS A 113 -2.85 -16.61 -7.43
C LYS A 113 -4.31 -16.26 -7.70
N TRP A 114 -4.91 -15.41 -6.87
CA TRP A 114 -6.32 -15.01 -7.02
C TRP A 114 -6.52 -13.93 -8.10
N ALA A 115 -5.46 -13.17 -8.41
CA ALA A 115 -5.51 -12.09 -9.39
C ALA A 115 -5.24 -12.60 -10.81
N GLU A 116 -4.62 -13.78 -10.94
CA GLU A 116 -4.37 -14.45 -12.22
C GLU A 116 -5.67 -14.55 -13.03
N ASN A 117 -5.67 -14.02 -14.26
CA ASN A 117 -6.82 -14.00 -15.18
C ASN A 117 -8.05 -13.17 -14.71
N TRP A 118 -8.04 -12.58 -13.51
CA TRP A 118 -9.13 -11.74 -13.02
C TRP A 118 -8.79 -10.24 -13.09
N VAL A 119 -7.55 -9.87 -12.73
CA VAL A 119 -7.05 -8.51 -12.84
C VAL A 119 -6.47 -8.30 -14.23
N LEU A 120 -7.03 -7.36 -14.98
CA LEU A 120 -6.57 -7.01 -16.32
C LEU A 120 -5.47 -5.95 -16.27
N GLU A 121 -5.64 -4.92 -15.44
CA GLU A 121 -4.69 -3.80 -15.28
C GLU A 121 -4.75 -3.23 -13.86
N PRO A 122 -3.64 -2.74 -13.28
CA PRO A 122 -2.27 -2.92 -13.76
C PRO A 122 -1.70 -4.30 -13.37
N PRO A 123 -0.60 -4.76 -14.00
CA PRO A 123 0.09 -5.99 -13.61
C PRO A 123 0.74 -5.90 -12.21
N GLY A 124 1.06 -4.69 -11.77
CA GLY A 124 1.61 -4.38 -10.47
C GLY A 124 1.81 -2.87 -10.34
N PHE A 125 2.20 -2.40 -9.16
CA PHE A 125 2.31 -0.96 -8.89
C PHE A 125 3.31 -0.63 -7.77
N LEU A 126 3.76 0.62 -7.75
CA LEU A 126 4.57 1.16 -6.65
C LEU A 126 3.66 1.68 -5.53
N ALA A 127 3.60 0.94 -4.42
CA ALA A 127 2.86 1.29 -3.22
C ALA A 127 3.62 2.30 -2.35
N TYR A 128 4.94 2.17 -2.31
CA TYR A 128 5.85 2.87 -1.39
C TYR A 128 5.58 2.57 0.10
N GLU A 129 6.60 2.74 0.94
CA GLU A 129 6.53 2.56 2.39
C GLU A 129 7.20 3.72 3.11
N CYS A 130 6.72 4.06 4.31
CA CYS A 130 7.38 5.03 5.18
C CYS A 130 8.36 4.33 6.11
N VAL A 131 9.63 4.69 6.02
CA VAL A 131 10.72 4.06 6.79
C VAL A 131 11.58 5.12 7.47
N GLY A 132 12.41 4.68 8.42
CA GLY A 132 13.32 5.53 9.17
C GLY A 132 12.74 5.99 10.51
N THR A 133 13.44 6.92 11.15
CA THR A 133 13.15 7.36 12.52
C THR A 133 12.76 8.83 12.58
N CYS A 134 12.04 9.17 13.63
CA CYS A 134 11.61 10.53 13.94
C CYS A 134 12.37 11.05 15.15
N GLN A 135 12.88 12.28 15.05
CA GLN A 135 13.49 12.95 16.18
C GLN A 135 12.44 13.17 17.27
N GLN A 136 12.70 12.64 18.46
CA GLN A 136 11.86 12.86 19.62
C GLN A 136 12.13 14.26 20.19
N PRO A 137 11.10 14.96 20.71
CA PRO A 137 11.33 16.19 21.44
C PRO A 137 12.22 15.92 22.67
N PRO A 138 13.07 16.88 23.07
CA PRO A 138 13.91 16.73 24.25
C PRO A 138 13.06 16.49 25.50
N GLU A 139 13.56 15.59 26.36
CA GLU A 139 12.88 14.98 27.51
C GLU A 139 12.50 15.97 28.64
N SER A 140 12.84 17.26 28.50
CA SER A 140 12.66 18.30 29.51
C SER A 140 11.21 18.79 29.70
N LEU A 141 10.24 18.24 28.96
CA LEU A 141 8.83 18.49 29.21
C LEU A 141 8.31 17.45 30.20
N THR A 142 8.47 17.75 31.50
CA THR A 142 7.99 17.00 32.67
C THR A 142 6.45 16.81 32.71
N PHE A 143 5.74 17.19 31.65
CA PHE A 143 4.34 16.83 31.42
C PHE A 143 4.31 15.58 30.53
N LYS A 144 4.35 14.40 31.17
CA LYS A 144 3.86 13.17 30.54
C LYS A 144 2.37 13.35 30.27
N TRP A 145 2.01 13.92 29.12
CA TRP A 145 0.65 13.78 28.63
C TRP A 145 0.38 12.29 28.51
N PRO A 146 -0.58 11.73 29.26
CA PRO A 146 -0.70 10.28 29.43
C PRO A 146 -1.11 9.54 28.15
N PHE A 147 -1.29 10.25 27.04
CA PHE A 147 -1.83 9.74 25.78
C PHE A 147 -0.89 9.92 24.57
N LEU A 148 0.23 10.63 24.69
CA LEU A 148 1.10 10.91 23.53
C LEU A 148 2.32 9.99 23.54
N GLY A 149 2.27 8.95 22.70
CA GLY A 149 3.37 8.04 22.46
C GLY A 149 4.56 8.67 21.71
N PRO A 150 5.66 7.93 21.54
CA PRO A 150 6.81 8.37 20.75
C PRO A 150 6.38 8.69 19.32
N ARG A 151 7.05 9.65 18.68
CA ARG A 151 6.78 10.00 17.28
C ARG A 151 7.23 8.85 16.37
N GLN A 152 6.33 8.38 15.53
CA GLN A 152 6.57 7.34 14.53
C GLN A 152 6.55 7.94 13.12
N CYS A 153 7.29 7.31 12.20
CA CYS A 153 7.27 7.66 10.78
C CYS A 153 6.09 6.95 10.13
N ILE A 154 5.05 7.69 9.74
CA ILE A 154 3.80 7.12 9.23
C ILE A 154 3.38 7.79 7.92
N ALA A 155 2.56 7.08 7.14
CA ALA A 155 1.93 7.63 5.96
C ALA A 155 0.94 8.73 6.37
N SER A 156 1.20 9.95 5.90
CA SER A 156 0.35 11.12 6.16
C SER A 156 -0.66 11.37 5.06
N GLU A 157 -0.28 11.08 3.82
CA GLU A 157 -1.13 11.19 2.65
C GLU A 157 -0.99 9.90 1.85
N THR A 158 -2.12 9.31 1.49
CA THR A 158 -2.23 8.11 0.67
C THR A 158 -3.17 8.40 -0.50
N THR A 159 -3.01 7.68 -1.60
CA THR A 159 -3.89 7.76 -2.77
C THR A 159 -4.46 6.40 -3.11
N SER A 160 -5.65 6.41 -3.71
CA SER A 160 -6.25 5.21 -4.24
C SER A 160 -5.53 4.70 -5.49
N LEU A 161 -5.63 3.39 -5.71
CA LEU A 161 -5.17 2.71 -6.92
C LEU A 161 -6.38 2.27 -7.74
N PRO A 162 -6.59 2.82 -8.95
CA PRO A 162 -7.57 2.26 -9.87
C PRO A 162 -7.06 0.94 -10.45
N MET A 163 -7.97 -0.02 -10.62
CA MET A 163 -7.72 -1.32 -11.25
C MET A 163 -8.84 -1.63 -12.23
N ILE A 164 -8.51 -2.38 -13.28
CA ILE A 164 -9.48 -2.95 -14.21
C ILE A 164 -9.55 -4.45 -13.93
N VAL A 165 -10.75 -4.93 -13.60
CA VAL A 165 -11.03 -6.33 -13.31
C VAL A 165 -12.10 -6.85 -14.25
N SER A 166 -12.10 -8.15 -14.53
CA SER A 166 -13.14 -8.78 -15.34
C SER A 166 -14.21 -9.42 -14.46
N ILE A 167 -15.48 -9.02 -14.60
CA ILE A 167 -16.59 -9.69 -13.92
C ILE A 167 -17.46 -10.45 -14.92
N GLN A 168 -18.12 -11.52 -14.49
CA GLN A 168 -19.08 -12.23 -15.32
C GLN A 168 -20.48 -11.68 -15.07
N GLU A 169 -21.03 -10.96 -16.05
CA GLU A 169 -22.36 -10.36 -15.97
C GLU A 169 -23.22 -10.85 -17.15
N GLY A 170 -24.35 -11.49 -16.85
CA GLY A 170 -25.24 -12.04 -17.87
C GLY A 170 -24.58 -13.10 -18.77
N GLY A 171 -23.62 -13.87 -18.24
CA GLY A 171 -22.87 -14.89 -18.99
C GLY A 171 -21.77 -14.34 -19.92
N ARG A 172 -21.51 -13.02 -19.89
CA ARG A 172 -20.40 -12.38 -20.62
C ARG A 172 -19.38 -11.79 -19.66
N LEU A 173 -18.12 -11.85 -20.06
CA LEU A 173 -17.03 -11.23 -19.32
C LEU A 173 -17.04 -9.72 -19.61
N GLN A 174 -17.17 -8.89 -18.57
CA GLN A 174 -17.26 -7.44 -18.67
C GLN A 174 -16.15 -6.76 -17.85
N PRO A 175 -15.28 -5.96 -18.48
CA PRO A 175 -14.28 -5.16 -17.77
C PRO A 175 -14.91 -4.06 -16.91
N HIS A 176 -14.49 -3.95 -15.66
CA HIS A 176 -14.97 -2.97 -14.70
C HIS A 176 -13.81 -2.24 -14.04
N VAL A 177 -13.97 -0.93 -13.81
CA VAL A 177 -12.99 -0.12 -13.08
C VAL A 177 -13.36 -0.09 -11.61
N VAL A 178 -12.43 -0.49 -10.75
CA VAL A 178 -12.53 -0.41 -9.29
C VAL A 178 -11.42 0.48 -8.75
N SER A 179 -11.61 1.08 -7.58
CA SER A 179 -10.63 1.98 -6.95
C SER A 179 -10.39 1.55 -5.52
N LEU A 180 -9.20 1.03 -5.26
CA LEU A 180 -8.78 0.58 -3.94
C LEU A 180 -8.21 1.77 -3.14
N PRO A 181 -8.76 2.10 -1.96
CA PRO A 181 -8.28 3.23 -1.16
C PRO A 181 -6.93 2.94 -0.51
N ASN A 182 -6.19 4.00 -0.17
CA ASN A 182 -4.95 3.93 0.63
C ASN A 182 -3.81 3.05 0.08
N MET A 183 -3.82 2.75 -1.21
CA MET A 183 -2.88 1.80 -1.81
C MET A 183 -1.48 2.34 -2.07
N ARG A 184 -1.37 3.66 -2.28
CA ARG A 184 -0.08 4.29 -2.56
C ARG A 184 0.21 5.39 -1.58
N VAL A 185 1.35 5.31 -0.89
CA VAL A 185 1.84 6.36 -0.01
C VAL A 185 2.33 7.53 -0.85
N GLN A 186 1.73 8.71 -0.64
CA GLN A 186 2.18 9.96 -1.26
C GLN A 186 3.21 10.67 -0.40
N THR A 187 2.92 10.79 0.89
CA THR A 187 3.72 11.60 1.80
C THR A 187 3.89 10.88 3.14
N CYS A 188 5.12 10.79 3.62
CA CYS A 188 5.45 10.33 4.97
C CYS A 188 5.60 11.51 5.94
N SER A 189 5.28 11.31 7.21
CA SER A 189 5.45 12.34 8.24
C SER A 189 5.73 11.73 9.62
N CYS A 190 6.30 12.54 10.51
CA CYS A 190 6.49 12.17 11.90
C CYS A 190 5.30 12.60 12.76
N ALA A 191 4.54 11.66 13.31
CA ALA A 191 3.40 11.91 14.19
C ALA A 191 3.49 11.07 15.46
N SER A 192 2.99 11.57 16.58
CA SER A 192 2.81 10.77 17.81
C SER A 192 1.52 9.95 17.71
N ASP A 193 1.52 8.76 18.29
CA ASP A 193 0.32 7.93 18.41
C ASP A 193 -0.83 8.75 19.05
N GLY A 194 -2.02 8.69 18.44
CA GLY A 194 -3.21 9.44 18.88
C GLY A 194 -3.34 10.87 18.36
N ALA A 195 -2.30 11.44 17.74
CA ALA A 195 -2.43 12.72 17.05
C ALA A 195 -3.05 12.49 15.65
N LEU A 196 -4.23 13.05 15.39
CA LEU A 196 -4.79 13.09 14.04
C LEU A 196 -3.78 13.78 13.12
N VAL A 197 -3.19 13.03 12.19
CA VAL A 197 -2.47 13.64 11.07
C VAL A 197 -3.45 14.58 10.39
N PRO A 198 -3.15 15.88 10.25
CA PRO A 198 -4.08 16.81 9.61
C PRO A 198 -4.32 16.37 8.17
N ARG A 199 -5.42 15.66 7.92
CA ARG A 199 -5.96 15.52 6.58
C ARG A 199 -6.38 16.91 6.17
N LYS A 200 -5.93 17.34 5.00
CA LYS A 200 -6.27 18.64 4.42
C LYS A 200 -7.80 18.81 4.50
N LEU A 201 -8.27 19.72 5.36
CA LEU A 201 -9.64 20.19 5.29
C LEU A 201 -9.76 20.93 3.96
N GLU A 202 -10.53 20.37 3.05
CA GLU A 202 -10.96 21.06 1.83
C GLU A 202 -11.85 22.25 2.26
N PRO A 203 -11.73 23.41 1.59
CA PRO A 203 -12.54 24.60 1.90
C PRO A 203 -14.02 24.41 1.59
#